data_AF-A0A1D2QMR3-F1
#
_entry.id   AF-A0A1D2QMR3-F1
#
_cell.length_a   1.000
_cell.length_b   1.000
_cell.length_c   1.000
_cell.angle_alpha   90.00
_cell.angle_beta   90.00
_cell.angle_gamma   90.00
#
_symmetry.space_group_name_H-M   'P 1'
#
loop_
_entity.id
_entity.type
_entity.pdbx_description
1 polymer ?
#
loop_
_entity_poly.entity_id
_entity_poly.type
_entity_poly.pdbx_seq_one_letter_code
_entity_poly.pdbx_strand_id
1 'polypeptide(L)'
;MKLVEKISAKNTDDFLYAYSNKRPVLIEDLLESSIEIDLTESSLYQNIKVEIMNEYSSHFASENTFIQESKVVSLCSYMDYITEHPDTTLCVREYNTPKNIIDKIGIPKIVTDNFSDEVTSNLFVANAGNKAQLHFDGDHRHVILYQVSGRKRGILFEPSSGNGLFPVLNQSWVNLEQLDDEQLKHFVAMNNGYIVNLKPGDALYFPMMMWHHFSYIDTGMSVNFRFGRKDNNDLLYRYVHADKYLQNLSWHIYNERSDIVDIDFIMSGVKSILTEFDESPVHKREIMRTFFKFLCEEYDIYHEENIYSVSEDEIINTTSSLNAISSQPYHFHNWVKYNNAERMLKSLVEMAS
;
A
#
# COMPACT_ATOMS: atom_id res chain seq x y z
N MET A 1 -21.69 -6.91 -1.10
CA MET A 1 -20.88 -5.71 -0.81
C MET A 1 -20.97 -5.44 0.68
N LYS A 2 -19.82 -5.33 1.36
CA LYS A 2 -19.75 -5.06 2.79
C LYS A 2 -19.89 -3.55 3.06
N LEU A 3 -20.46 -3.20 4.21
CA LEU A 3 -20.53 -1.82 4.68
C LEU A 3 -19.25 -1.48 5.46
N VAL A 4 -18.73 -0.26 5.27
CA VAL A 4 -17.68 0.29 6.11
C VAL A 4 -18.34 0.95 7.31
N GLU A 5 -18.03 0.46 8.51
CA GLU A 5 -18.56 1.02 9.74
C GLU A 5 -17.96 2.41 10.01
N LYS A 6 -18.78 3.30 10.58
CA LYS A 6 -18.36 4.63 11.00
C LYS A 6 -18.07 4.62 12.49
N ILE A 7 -16.93 5.16 12.88
CA ILE A 7 -16.54 5.32 14.28
C ILE A 7 -16.09 6.77 14.53
N SER A 8 -16.18 7.21 15.77
CA SER A 8 -15.65 8.53 16.17
C SER A 8 -14.21 8.39 16.63
N ALA A 9 -13.32 9.30 16.20
CA ALA A 9 -11.96 9.35 16.70
C ALA A 9 -11.85 9.59 18.22
N LYS A 10 -12.92 10.09 18.85
CA LYS A 10 -13.02 10.26 20.31
C LYS A 10 -13.26 8.94 21.04
N ASN A 11 -13.74 7.91 20.35
CA ASN A 11 -13.95 6.59 20.92
C ASN A 11 -12.80 5.66 20.49
N THR A 12 -11.73 5.67 21.28
CA THR A 12 -10.56 4.81 21.03
C THR A 12 -10.90 3.33 21.12
N ASP A 13 -11.90 2.95 21.91
CA ASP A 13 -12.29 1.54 22.08
C ASP A 13 -12.87 0.97 20.77
N ASP A 14 -13.67 1.75 20.04
CA ASP A 14 -14.19 1.34 18.73
C ASP A 14 -13.06 1.09 17.73
N PHE A 15 -12.02 1.93 17.76
CA PHE A 15 -10.85 1.76 16.91
C PHE A 15 -10.03 0.54 17.30
N LEU A 16 -9.76 0.34 18.60
CA LEU A 16 -9.07 -0.85 19.07
C LEU A 16 -9.86 -2.12 18.72
N TYR A 17 -11.18 -2.09 18.80
CA TYR A 17 -12.03 -3.18 18.37
C TYR A 17 -11.94 -3.41 16.85
N ALA A 18 -12.03 -2.36 16.04
CA ALA A 18 -11.92 -2.47 14.58
C ALA A 18 -10.54 -2.98 14.13
N TYR A 19 -9.48 -2.46 14.74
CA TYR A 19 -8.10 -2.89 14.58
C TYR A 19 -7.95 -4.38 14.92
N SER A 20 -8.49 -4.80 16.08
CA SER A 20 -8.46 -6.21 16.51
C SER A 20 -9.27 -7.14 15.60
N ASN A 21 -10.39 -6.64 15.04
CA ASN A 21 -11.22 -7.38 14.10
C ASN A 21 -10.78 -7.22 12.63
N LYS A 22 -9.66 -6.56 12.39
CA LYS A 22 -9.00 -6.49 11.09
C LYS A 22 -9.92 -5.98 9.96
N ARG A 23 -10.79 -5.00 10.27
CA ARG A 23 -11.77 -4.46 9.31
C ARG A 23 -11.52 -2.98 9.02
N PRO A 24 -11.80 -2.51 7.79
CA PRO A 24 -11.73 -1.09 7.50
C PRO A 24 -12.87 -0.34 8.21
N VAL A 25 -12.57 0.86 8.70
CA VAL A 25 -13.57 1.76 9.31
C VAL A 25 -13.36 3.20 8.86
N LEU A 26 -14.46 3.91 8.68
CA LEU A 26 -14.45 5.35 8.47
C LEU A 26 -14.41 6.03 9.83
N ILE A 27 -13.35 6.77 10.09
CA ILE A 27 -13.15 7.54 11.31
C ILE A 27 -13.58 8.99 11.04
N GLU A 28 -14.62 9.41 11.75
CA GLU A 28 -15.10 10.79 11.74
C GLU A 28 -14.39 11.59 12.86
N ASP A 29 -14.22 12.90 12.64
CA ASP A 29 -13.60 13.84 13.58
C ASP A 29 -12.16 13.46 13.99
N LEU A 30 -11.37 12.88 13.07
CA LEU A 30 -9.98 12.50 13.34
C LEU A 30 -9.12 13.69 13.81
N LEU A 31 -9.36 14.86 13.21
CA LEU A 31 -8.76 16.12 13.62
C LEU A 31 -9.79 16.96 14.36
N GLU A 32 -9.31 17.80 15.29
CA GLU A 32 -10.17 18.75 16.00
C GLU A 32 -10.82 19.73 15.00
N SER A 33 -12.11 20.03 15.18
CA SER A 33 -12.93 20.81 14.25
C SER A 33 -12.44 22.25 13.99
N SER A 34 -11.48 22.75 14.78
CA SER A 34 -10.82 24.04 14.58
C SER A 34 -9.69 24.01 13.54
N ILE A 35 -9.30 22.83 13.06
CA ILE A 35 -8.24 22.64 12.06
C ILE A 35 -8.91 22.57 10.68
N GLU A 36 -9.39 23.71 10.18
CA GLU A 36 -9.78 23.83 8.78
C GLU A 36 -8.51 24.00 7.95
N ILE A 37 -8.15 22.99 7.17
CA ILE A 37 -6.95 23.02 6.32
C ILE A 37 -7.40 23.37 4.91
N ASP A 38 -7.45 24.66 4.62
CA ASP A 38 -7.59 25.12 3.25
C ASP A 38 -6.23 25.03 2.55
N LEU A 39 -6.04 23.93 1.81
CA LEU A 39 -4.87 23.71 0.98
C LEU A 39 -4.91 24.47 -0.35
N THR A 40 -5.85 25.39 -0.54
CA THR A 40 -5.78 26.41 -1.60
C THR A 40 -5.11 27.69 -1.10
N GLU A 41 -4.84 27.80 0.20
CA GLU A 41 -3.99 28.87 0.72
C GLU A 41 -2.53 28.62 0.35
N SER A 42 -2.06 29.38 -0.64
CA SER A 42 -0.69 29.32 -1.19
C SER A 42 0.43 29.36 -0.15
N SER A 43 0.18 29.95 1.03
CA SER A 43 1.14 30.04 2.13
C SER A 43 1.60 28.68 2.66
N LEU A 44 0.77 27.63 2.53
CA LEU A 44 1.06 26.30 3.06
C LEU A 44 2.11 25.53 2.27
N TYR A 45 2.24 25.82 0.97
CA TYR A 45 3.03 24.99 0.06
C TYR A 45 3.99 25.78 -0.84
N GLN A 46 4.10 27.10 -0.63
CA GLN A 46 4.97 27.97 -1.42
C GLN A 46 6.42 27.50 -1.52
N ASN A 47 6.96 26.93 -0.43
CA ASN A 47 8.37 26.50 -0.35
C ASN A 47 8.53 24.97 -0.26
N ILE A 48 7.46 24.20 -0.44
CA ILE A 48 7.53 22.74 -0.44
C ILE A 48 7.95 22.28 -1.83
N LYS A 49 8.96 21.40 -1.91
CA LYS A 49 9.24 20.63 -3.13
C LYS A 49 8.54 19.29 -3.06
N VAL A 50 8.04 18.83 -4.21
CA VAL A 50 7.40 17.51 -4.37
C VAL A 50 7.92 16.84 -5.63
N GLU A 51 7.84 15.51 -5.64
CA GLU A 51 8.04 14.72 -6.85
C GLU A 51 6.68 14.47 -7.52
N ILE A 52 6.59 14.82 -8.81
CA ILE A 52 5.42 14.58 -9.64
C ILE A 52 5.76 13.60 -10.77
N MET A 53 4.81 12.76 -11.13
CA MET A 53 4.92 11.81 -12.23
C MET A 53 3.53 11.33 -12.66
N ASN A 54 3.41 10.63 -13.77
CA ASN A 54 2.11 10.16 -14.25
C ASN A 54 1.57 9.05 -13.34
N GLU A 55 0.25 8.97 -13.20
CA GLU A 55 -0.39 7.80 -12.62
C GLU A 55 -0.04 6.53 -13.43
N TYR A 56 -0.01 5.36 -12.76
CA TYR A 56 0.59 4.13 -13.30
C TYR A 56 -0.10 3.64 -14.58
N SER A 57 -1.44 3.67 -14.64
CA SER A 57 -2.23 3.18 -15.77
C SER A 57 -1.98 4.02 -17.01
N SER A 58 -2.02 5.34 -16.88
CA SER A 58 -1.75 6.28 -17.99
C SER A 58 -0.32 6.17 -18.50
N HIS A 59 0.66 6.06 -17.59
CA HIS A 59 2.06 5.88 -17.99
C HIS A 59 2.27 4.56 -18.73
N PHE A 60 1.71 3.46 -18.22
CA PHE A 60 1.81 2.17 -18.87
C PHE A 60 1.11 2.18 -20.25
N ALA A 61 -0.05 2.80 -20.35
CA ALA A 61 -0.79 2.92 -21.61
C ALA A 61 -0.02 3.72 -22.68
N SER A 62 0.76 4.73 -22.28
CA SER A 62 1.54 5.54 -23.23
C SER A 62 2.91 4.97 -23.55
N GLU A 63 3.64 4.47 -22.55
CA GLU A 63 5.06 4.09 -22.67
C GLU A 63 5.30 2.56 -22.66
N ASN A 64 4.26 1.76 -22.43
CA ASN A 64 4.34 0.29 -22.32
C ASN A 64 5.36 -0.20 -21.27
N THR A 65 5.52 0.57 -20.18
CA THR A 65 6.39 0.26 -19.05
C THR A 65 5.84 0.85 -17.76
N PHE A 66 6.15 0.24 -16.61
CA PHE A 66 5.85 0.82 -15.30
C PHE A 66 6.97 1.73 -14.78
N ILE A 67 8.15 1.70 -15.42
CA ILE A 67 9.32 2.50 -15.06
C ILE A 67 9.10 3.93 -15.54
N GLN A 68 9.19 4.89 -14.63
CA GLN A 68 9.08 6.32 -14.94
C GLN A 68 9.99 7.17 -14.05
N GLU A 69 10.50 8.25 -14.62
CA GLU A 69 11.26 9.25 -13.87
C GLU A 69 10.33 10.29 -13.24
N SER A 70 10.63 10.64 -11.99
CA SER A 70 9.96 11.72 -11.25
C SER A 70 10.53 13.09 -11.62
N LYS A 71 9.68 14.11 -11.70
CA LYS A 71 10.11 15.52 -11.79
C LYS A 71 9.96 16.20 -10.43
N VAL A 72 11.00 16.86 -9.96
CA VAL A 72 10.94 17.67 -8.73
C VAL A 72 10.45 19.07 -9.08
N VAL A 73 9.34 19.49 -8.49
CA VAL A 73 8.73 20.82 -8.68
C VAL A 73 8.39 21.45 -7.33
N SER A 74 8.08 22.75 -7.30
CA SER A 74 7.43 23.31 -6.12
C SER A 74 5.97 22.85 -6.09
N LEU A 75 5.44 22.54 -4.90
CA LEU A 75 4.04 22.16 -4.75
C LEU A 75 3.12 23.30 -5.20
N CYS A 76 3.50 24.56 -4.96
CA CYS A 76 2.76 25.71 -5.50
C CYS A 76 2.64 25.68 -7.02
N SER A 77 3.76 25.55 -7.74
CA SER A 77 3.75 25.49 -9.21
C SER A 77 2.98 24.28 -9.73
N TYR A 78 2.99 23.17 -8.99
CA TYR A 78 2.18 22.00 -9.34
C TYR A 78 0.68 22.27 -9.14
N MET A 79 0.28 22.91 -8.03
CA MET A 79 -1.11 23.30 -7.77
C MET A 79 -1.63 24.28 -8.85
N ASP A 80 -0.80 25.25 -9.25
CA ASP A 80 -1.11 26.16 -10.37
C ASP A 80 -1.30 25.36 -11.68
N TYR A 81 -0.36 24.45 -11.97
CA TYR A 81 -0.38 23.63 -13.17
C TYR A 81 -1.64 22.76 -13.27
N ILE A 82 -2.01 22.04 -12.20
CA ILE A 82 -3.18 21.15 -12.23
C ILE A 82 -4.51 21.92 -12.29
N THR A 83 -4.51 23.18 -11.89
CA THR A 83 -5.65 24.09 -12.05
C THR A 83 -5.82 24.50 -13.52
N GLU A 84 -4.71 24.80 -14.21
CA GLU A 84 -4.70 25.12 -15.64
C GLU A 84 -4.92 23.88 -16.53
N HIS A 85 -4.58 22.69 -16.04
CA HIS A 85 -4.60 21.42 -16.78
C HIS A 85 -5.44 20.37 -16.03
N PRO A 86 -6.77 20.53 -15.96
CA PRO A 86 -7.65 19.67 -15.16
C PRO A 86 -7.57 18.19 -15.54
N ASP A 87 -7.26 17.87 -16.80
CA ASP A 87 -7.18 16.49 -17.31
C ASP A 87 -5.78 15.85 -17.16
N THR A 88 -4.84 16.51 -16.48
CA THR A 88 -3.49 15.97 -16.30
C THR A 88 -3.49 14.71 -15.44
N THR A 89 -2.66 13.74 -15.84
CA THR A 89 -2.40 12.50 -15.11
C THR A 89 -1.18 12.61 -14.20
N LEU A 90 -0.52 13.78 -14.19
CA LEU A 90 0.57 14.07 -13.26
C LEU A 90 0.02 14.17 -11.84
N CYS A 91 0.63 13.40 -10.93
CA CYS A 91 0.26 13.32 -9.53
C CYS A 91 1.49 13.31 -8.61
N VAL A 92 1.29 13.78 -7.38
CA VAL A 92 2.17 13.49 -6.25
C VAL A 92 1.73 12.15 -5.68
N ARG A 93 2.61 11.15 -5.72
CA ARG A 93 2.35 9.79 -5.23
C ARG A 93 3.28 9.49 -4.07
N GLU A 94 2.70 9.04 -2.96
CA GLU A 94 3.44 8.48 -1.82
C GLU A 94 4.68 9.30 -1.43
N TYR A 95 4.56 10.63 -1.43
CA TYR A 95 5.67 11.52 -1.13
C TYR A 95 5.76 11.75 0.38
N ASN A 96 6.93 11.57 1.00
CA ASN A 96 7.09 11.82 2.45
C ASN A 96 6.44 13.15 2.85
N THR A 97 5.48 13.11 3.78
CA THR A 97 4.69 14.30 4.07
C THR A 97 5.59 15.42 4.60
N PRO A 98 5.59 16.60 3.96
CA PRO A 98 6.38 17.74 4.39
C PRO A 98 6.09 18.12 5.85
N LYS A 99 7.14 18.45 6.61
CA LYS A 99 7.04 18.76 8.05
C LYS A 99 5.99 19.83 8.35
N ASN A 100 5.91 20.86 7.54
CA ASN A 100 4.93 21.94 7.75
C ASN A 100 3.47 21.49 7.55
N ILE A 101 3.22 20.47 6.72
CA ILE A 101 1.90 19.84 6.60
C ILE A 101 1.63 18.98 7.84
N ILE A 102 2.62 18.19 8.28
CA ILE A 102 2.51 17.39 9.52
C ILE A 102 2.31 18.25 10.76
N ASP A 103 2.99 19.38 10.87
CA ASP A 103 2.84 20.31 12.01
C ASP A 103 1.42 20.91 12.07
N LYS A 104 0.72 21.01 10.94
CA LYS A 104 -0.67 21.48 10.88
C LYS A 104 -1.69 20.37 11.12
N ILE A 105 -1.50 19.21 10.52
CA ILE A 105 -2.44 18.06 10.65
C ILE A 105 -2.27 17.39 12.02
N GLY A 106 -1.05 17.32 12.53
CA GLY A 106 -0.69 16.47 13.65
C GLY A 106 -0.64 14.99 13.26
N ILE A 107 -0.01 14.18 14.12
CA ILE A 107 -0.17 12.72 14.06
C ILE A 107 -1.45 12.38 14.83
N PRO A 108 -2.35 11.53 14.31
CA PRO A 108 -3.60 11.23 14.98
C PRO A 108 -3.39 10.65 16.38
N LYS A 109 -4.04 11.24 17.39
CA LYS A 109 -3.95 10.78 18.80
C LYS A 109 -4.34 9.31 18.95
N ILE A 110 -5.32 8.86 18.17
CA ILE A 110 -5.75 7.46 18.14
C ILE A 110 -4.62 6.48 17.77
N VAL A 111 -3.58 6.95 17.07
CA VAL A 111 -2.36 6.20 16.82
C VAL A 111 -1.37 6.39 17.97
N THR A 112 -1.01 7.63 18.33
CA THR A 112 0.04 7.90 19.33
C THR A 112 -0.31 7.43 20.75
N ASP A 113 -1.61 7.36 21.08
CA ASP A 113 -2.09 6.97 22.41
C ASP A 113 -2.16 5.44 22.57
N ASN A 114 -2.20 4.70 21.45
CA ASN A 114 -2.42 3.25 21.43
C ASN A 114 -1.22 2.45 20.88
N PHE A 115 -0.30 3.09 20.17
CA PHE A 115 0.83 2.44 19.52
C PHE A 115 2.14 3.21 19.77
N SER A 116 3.21 2.48 20.07
CA SER A 116 4.55 3.03 20.31
C SER A 116 5.48 2.99 19.10
N ASP A 117 4.99 2.44 17.97
CA ASP A 117 5.80 2.22 16.78
C ASP A 117 6.08 3.52 16.01
N GLU A 118 7.14 3.51 15.20
CA GLU A 118 7.44 4.60 14.28
C GLU A 118 6.29 4.80 13.28
N VAL A 119 5.69 6.00 13.32
CA VAL A 119 4.68 6.43 12.35
C VAL A 119 5.36 7.13 11.18
N THR A 120 5.10 6.63 9.97
CA THR A 120 5.48 7.32 8.73
C THR A 120 4.24 7.96 8.09
N SER A 121 4.45 8.95 7.24
CA SER A 121 3.34 9.65 6.58
C SER A 121 3.68 10.02 5.14
N ASN A 122 2.70 9.84 4.27
CA ASN A 122 2.83 10.15 2.85
C ASN A 122 1.72 11.06 2.36
N LEU A 123 2.12 12.02 1.52
CA LEU A 123 1.29 12.99 0.83
C LEU A 123 0.90 12.47 -0.55
N PHE A 124 -0.37 12.66 -0.91
CA PHE A 124 -0.90 12.38 -2.22
C PHE A 124 -1.70 13.57 -2.73
N VAL A 125 -1.46 13.97 -3.98
CA VAL A 125 -2.16 15.07 -4.65
C VAL A 125 -2.39 14.69 -6.10
N ALA A 126 -3.63 14.78 -6.58
CA ALA A 126 -3.96 14.53 -7.97
C ALA A 126 -5.27 15.20 -8.37
N ASN A 127 -5.49 15.32 -9.68
CA ASN A 127 -6.74 15.82 -10.25
C ASN A 127 -7.85 14.77 -10.27
N ALA A 128 -9.10 15.25 -10.42
CA ALA A 128 -10.24 14.39 -10.71
C ALA A 128 -9.93 13.42 -11.87
N GLY A 129 -10.40 12.18 -11.77
CA GLY A 129 -10.13 11.13 -12.77
C GLY A 129 -8.80 10.39 -12.58
N ASN A 130 -7.85 10.94 -11.81
CA ASN A 130 -6.67 10.18 -11.39
C ASN A 130 -7.03 9.05 -10.44
N LYS A 131 -6.12 8.08 -10.32
CA LYS A 131 -6.37 6.82 -9.64
C LYS A 131 -5.09 6.15 -9.17
N ALA A 132 -5.20 5.39 -8.09
CA ALA A 132 -4.22 4.42 -7.67
C ALA A 132 -4.79 3.04 -7.97
N GLN A 133 -4.07 2.26 -8.78
CA GLN A 133 -4.44 0.91 -9.20
C GLN A 133 -4.76 0.01 -8.00
N LEU A 134 -5.53 -1.05 -8.22
CA LEU A 134 -5.83 -2.01 -7.17
C LEU A 134 -4.56 -2.77 -6.75
N HIS A 135 -4.12 -2.55 -5.51
CA HIS A 135 -2.90 -3.14 -4.97
C HIS A 135 -3.00 -3.35 -3.46
N PHE A 136 -2.01 -4.00 -2.86
CA PHE A 136 -1.79 -3.91 -1.43
C PHE A 136 -0.42 -3.29 -1.11
N ASP A 137 -0.34 -2.66 0.05
CA ASP A 137 0.89 -2.05 0.55
C ASP A 137 1.86 -3.14 1.02
N GLY A 138 3.00 -3.25 0.34
CA GLY A 138 4.04 -4.22 0.65
C GLY A 138 4.90 -3.86 1.87
N ASP A 139 4.59 -2.79 2.60
CA ASP A 139 5.39 -2.33 3.75
C ASP A 139 4.98 -2.91 5.11
N HIS A 140 3.92 -3.72 5.12
CA HIS A 140 3.38 -4.43 6.26
C HIS A 140 2.91 -3.50 7.39
N ARG A 141 2.41 -2.30 7.05
CA ARG A 141 1.88 -1.33 8.01
C ARG A 141 0.38 -1.12 7.85
N HIS A 142 -0.30 -0.87 8.96
CA HIS A 142 -1.68 -0.38 8.95
C HIS A 142 -1.72 1.04 8.42
N VAL A 143 -2.86 1.45 7.87
CA VAL A 143 -3.00 2.76 7.24
C VAL A 143 -4.21 3.49 7.81
N ILE A 144 -4.01 4.76 8.20
CA ILE A 144 -5.08 5.75 8.30
C ILE A 144 -4.88 6.76 7.16
N LEU A 145 -5.78 6.77 6.18
CA LEU A 145 -5.81 7.74 5.10
C LEU A 145 -6.75 8.90 5.49
N TYR A 146 -6.20 10.06 5.80
CA TYR A 146 -6.95 11.28 6.06
C TYR A 146 -7.17 12.08 4.77
N GLN A 147 -8.44 12.32 4.43
CA GLN A 147 -8.81 13.09 3.24
C GLN A 147 -8.83 14.58 3.59
N VAL A 148 -7.84 15.33 3.09
CA VAL A 148 -7.68 16.74 3.44
C VAL A 148 -8.56 17.63 2.56
N SER A 149 -8.58 17.40 1.24
CA SER A 149 -9.38 18.18 0.29
C SER A 149 -9.86 17.32 -0.88
N GLY A 150 -10.96 17.73 -1.51
CA GLY A 150 -11.62 16.96 -2.59
C GLY A 150 -12.21 15.63 -2.10
N ARG A 151 -12.97 14.96 -2.96
CA ARG A 151 -13.54 13.65 -2.67
C ARG A 151 -12.73 12.51 -3.30
N LYS A 152 -12.62 11.40 -2.58
CA LYS A 152 -12.09 10.13 -3.08
C LYS A 152 -13.10 9.01 -2.94
N ARG A 153 -13.04 8.03 -3.83
CA ARG A 153 -13.70 6.74 -3.65
C ARG A 153 -12.64 5.68 -3.38
N GLY A 154 -12.75 5.00 -2.24
CA GLY A 154 -11.95 3.83 -1.88
C GLY A 154 -12.72 2.54 -2.14
N ILE A 155 -12.03 1.53 -2.65
CA ILE A 155 -12.54 0.18 -2.83
C ILE A 155 -11.54 -0.74 -2.15
N LEU A 156 -11.99 -1.60 -1.25
CA LEU A 156 -11.10 -2.44 -0.44
C LEU A 156 -11.53 -3.89 -0.44
N PHE A 157 -10.56 -4.79 -0.32
CA PHE A 157 -10.79 -6.23 -0.15
C PHE A 157 -9.82 -6.81 0.88
N GLU A 158 -10.26 -7.86 1.57
CA GLU A 158 -9.39 -8.63 2.46
C GLU A 158 -8.36 -9.42 1.65
N PRO A 159 -7.19 -9.77 2.22
CA PRO A 159 -6.16 -10.57 1.52
C PRO A 159 -6.69 -11.85 0.87
N SER A 160 -7.64 -12.52 1.52
CA SER A 160 -8.26 -13.77 1.07
C SER A 160 -9.07 -13.62 -0.23
N SER A 161 -9.45 -12.39 -0.61
CA SER A 161 -10.17 -12.13 -1.86
C SER A 161 -9.27 -12.25 -3.09
N GLY A 162 -7.96 -12.45 -2.90
CA GLY A 162 -6.93 -12.47 -3.97
C GLY A 162 -7.32 -13.29 -5.20
N ASN A 163 -7.91 -14.48 -5.04
CA ASN A 163 -8.27 -15.35 -6.18
C ASN A 163 -9.09 -14.61 -7.26
N GLY A 164 -10.08 -13.80 -6.86
CA GLY A 164 -10.92 -13.03 -7.79
C GLY A 164 -10.37 -11.66 -8.18
N LEU A 165 -9.21 -11.27 -7.63
CA LEU A 165 -8.51 -10.02 -7.92
C LEU A 165 -7.31 -10.20 -8.84
N PHE A 166 -6.99 -11.42 -9.28
CA PHE A 166 -5.93 -11.67 -10.28
C PHE A 166 -4.58 -11.04 -9.87
N PRO A 167 -4.01 -11.43 -8.71
CA PRO A 167 -2.78 -10.87 -8.20
C PRO A 167 -1.59 -11.22 -9.09
N VAL A 168 -0.75 -10.22 -9.34
CA VAL A 168 0.62 -10.38 -9.82
C VAL A 168 1.51 -9.54 -8.92
N LEU A 169 2.36 -10.22 -8.15
CA LEU A 169 3.07 -9.61 -7.02
C LEU A 169 2.07 -8.96 -6.05
N ASN A 170 2.17 -7.65 -5.81
CA ASN A 170 1.25 -6.90 -4.96
C ASN A 170 0.22 -6.06 -5.73
N GLN A 171 0.15 -6.21 -7.06
CA GLN A 171 -0.79 -5.51 -7.93
C GLN A 171 -1.88 -6.47 -8.39
N SER A 172 -3.05 -5.94 -8.72
CA SER A 172 -4.13 -6.66 -9.38
C SER A 172 -4.11 -6.39 -10.87
N TRP A 173 -4.38 -7.42 -11.67
CA TRP A 173 -4.60 -7.27 -13.11
C TRP A 173 -6.03 -6.85 -13.48
N VAL A 174 -6.91 -6.71 -12.49
CA VAL A 174 -8.26 -6.20 -12.71
C VAL A 174 -8.20 -4.69 -12.87
N ASN A 175 -8.56 -4.22 -14.06
CA ASN A 175 -8.73 -2.80 -14.30
C ASN A 175 -10.12 -2.34 -13.86
N LEU A 176 -10.27 -1.99 -12.58
CA LEU A 176 -11.52 -1.47 -12.01
C LEU A 176 -12.00 -0.18 -12.68
N GLU A 177 -11.11 0.53 -13.37
CA GLU A 177 -11.34 1.83 -13.97
C GLU A 177 -12.13 1.73 -15.28
N GLN A 178 -12.16 0.54 -15.89
CA GLN A 178 -12.95 0.24 -17.09
C GLN A 178 -14.37 -0.21 -16.75
N LEU A 179 -14.67 -0.45 -15.47
CA LEU A 179 -16.00 -0.84 -15.02
C LEU A 179 -16.87 0.41 -14.82
N ASP A 180 -18.09 0.37 -15.34
CA ASP A 180 -19.09 1.35 -14.95
C ASP A 180 -19.52 1.15 -13.47
N ASP A 181 -20.31 2.09 -12.94
CA ASP A 181 -20.72 2.08 -11.53
C ASP A 181 -21.53 0.82 -11.12
N GLU A 182 -22.27 0.19 -12.04
CA GLU A 182 -23.04 -1.02 -11.77
C GLU A 182 -22.14 -2.25 -11.78
N GLN A 183 -21.31 -2.38 -12.83
CA GLN A 183 -20.29 -3.42 -12.95
C GLN A 183 -19.33 -3.42 -11.77
N LEU A 184 -18.89 -2.23 -11.34
CA LEU A 184 -18.01 -2.05 -10.20
C LEU A 184 -18.67 -2.55 -8.90
N LYS A 185 -19.91 -2.16 -8.64
CA LYS A 185 -20.66 -2.64 -7.45
C LYS A 185 -20.85 -4.14 -7.48
N HIS A 186 -21.14 -4.71 -8.65
CA HIS A 186 -21.29 -6.15 -8.82
C HIS A 186 -19.96 -6.88 -8.56
N PHE A 187 -18.86 -6.43 -9.16
CA PHE A 187 -17.52 -6.96 -8.94
C PHE A 187 -17.12 -6.92 -7.46
N VAL A 188 -17.34 -5.77 -6.79
CA VAL A 188 -17.04 -5.62 -5.37
C VAL A 188 -17.91 -6.55 -4.52
N ALA A 189 -19.18 -6.73 -4.87
CA ALA A 189 -20.07 -7.61 -4.15
C ALA A 189 -19.69 -9.09 -4.27
N MET A 190 -19.30 -9.55 -5.47
CA MET A 190 -18.86 -10.93 -5.71
C MET A 190 -17.57 -11.27 -4.96
N ASN A 191 -16.67 -10.29 -4.81
CA ASN A 191 -15.39 -10.46 -4.12
C ASN A 191 -15.44 -10.03 -2.64
N ASN A 192 -16.62 -9.94 -2.03
CA ASN A 192 -16.79 -9.61 -0.61
C ASN A 192 -16.09 -8.30 -0.16
N GLY A 193 -15.96 -7.33 -1.06
CA GLY A 193 -15.27 -6.08 -0.80
C GLY A 193 -16.16 -4.96 -0.25
N TYR A 194 -15.50 -3.82 -0.05
CA TYR A 194 -16.03 -2.59 0.53
C TYR A 194 -15.98 -1.45 -0.51
N ILE A 195 -16.96 -0.55 -0.47
CA ILE A 195 -16.90 0.75 -1.16
C ILE A 195 -17.08 1.84 -0.12
N VAL A 196 -16.21 2.84 -0.14
CA VAL A 196 -16.27 4.02 0.74
C VAL A 196 -16.05 5.29 -0.08
N ASN A 197 -16.84 6.33 0.19
CA ASN A 197 -16.62 7.65 -0.37
C ASN A 197 -16.12 8.55 0.75
N LEU A 198 -14.95 9.15 0.56
CA LEU A 198 -14.29 10.06 1.48
C LEU A 198 -14.54 11.48 1.03
N LYS A 199 -15.00 12.33 1.94
CA LYS A 199 -15.05 13.79 1.79
C LYS A 199 -13.95 14.44 2.66
N PRO A 200 -13.66 15.73 2.47
CA PRO A 200 -12.74 16.45 3.34
C PRO A 200 -13.09 16.26 4.84
N GLY A 201 -12.09 15.94 5.65
CA GLY A 201 -12.22 15.67 7.08
C GLY A 201 -12.48 14.20 7.45
N ASP A 202 -12.87 13.36 6.49
CA ASP A 202 -12.99 11.92 6.72
C ASP A 202 -11.60 11.28 6.82
N ALA A 203 -11.47 10.26 7.68
CA ALA A 203 -10.32 9.36 7.62
C ALA A 203 -10.78 7.92 7.41
N LEU A 204 -10.02 7.15 6.63
CA LEU A 204 -10.24 5.73 6.45
C LEU A 204 -9.11 4.96 7.10
N TYR A 205 -9.43 4.15 8.11
CA TYR A 205 -8.54 3.10 8.55
C TYR A 205 -8.73 1.86 7.69
N PHE A 206 -7.63 1.25 7.29
CA PHE A 206 -7.62 -0.13 6.79
C PHE A 206 -6.38 -0.86 7.30
N PRO A 207 -6.52 -2.13 7.72
CA PRO A 207 -5.38 -2.89 8.18
C PRO A 207 -4.33 -3.15 7.09
N MET A 208 -3.10 -3.45 7.52
CA MET A 208 -1.98 -3.82 6.63
C MET A 208 -2.38 -4.90 5.63
N MET A 209 -1.77 -5.00 4.46
CA MET A 209 -2.08 -6.05 3.45
C MET A 209 -3.50 -6.05 2.86
N MET A 210 -4.43 -5.18 3.25
CA MET A 210 -5.69 -5.08 2.51
C MET A 210 -5.43 -4.62 1.07
N TRP A 211 -6.10 -5.27 0.13
CA TRP A 211 -6.20 -4.79 -1.24
C TRP A 211 -7.00 -3.50 -1.24
N HIS A 212 -6.53 -2.49 -1.97
CA HIS A 212 -7.20 -1.21 -2.06
C HIS A 212 -6.97 -0.52 -3.41
N HIS A 213 -8.00 0.18 -3.87
CA HIS A 213 -8.01 1.04 -5.04
C HIS A 213 -8.62 2.39 -4.66
N PHE A 214 -8.04 3.48 -5.13
CA PHE A 214 -8.58 4.82 -4.89
C PHE A 214 -8.76 5.60 -6.19
N SER A 215 -9.93 6.21 -6.36
CA SER A 215 -10.22 7.14 -7.45
C SER A 215 -10.46 8.55 -6.90
N TYR A 216 -9.84 9.54 -7.54
CA TYR A 216 -10.09 10.96 -7.27
C TYR A 216 -11.38 11.36 -7.97
N ILE A 217 -12.41 11.67 -7.19
CA ILE A 217 -13.70 12.17 -7.70
C ILE A 217 -13.59 13.67 -8.00
N ASP A 218 -12.88 14.40 -7.12
CA ASP A 218 -12.46 15.77 -7.35
C ASP A 218 -10.93 15.85 -7.30
N THR A 219 -10.36 16.94 -7.81
CA THR A 219 -8.99 17.32 -7.46
C THR A 219 -8.87 17.43 -5.96
N GLY A 220 -7.85 16.78 -5.39
CA GLY A 220 -7.79 16.64 -3.94
C GLY A 220 -6.43 16.23 -3.41
N MET A 221 -6.32 16.33 -2.09
CA MET A 221 -5.15 15.96 -1.32
C MET A 221 -5.55 15.00 -0.20
N SER A 222 -4.71 14.02 0.05
CA SER A 222 -4.80 13.16 1.24
C SER A 222 -3.43 12.95 1.86
N VAL A 223 -3.42 12.73 3.17
CA VAL A 223 -2.22 12.29 3.89
C VAL A 223 -2.54 10.94 4.50
N ASN A 224 -1.63 9.98 4.33
CA ASN A 224 -1.72 8.73 5.08
C ASN A 224 -0.78 8.73 6.27
N PHE A 225 -1.14 7.96 7.29
CA PHE A 225 -0.30 7.61 8.43
C PHE A 225 -0.16 6.11 8.45
N ARG A 226 1.08 5.63 8.44
CA ARG A 226 1.40 4.20 8.44
C ARG A 226 2.10 3.79 9.73
N PHE A 227 1.61 2.76 10.38
CA PHE A 227 2.02 2.38 11.73
C PHE A 227 1.86 0.89 12.00
N GLY A 228 2.34 0.44 13.16
CA GLY A 228 2.02 -0.88 13.69
C GLY A 228 2.77 -2.04 13.03
N ARG A 229 4.01 -1.89 12.55
CA ARG A 229 4.74 -3.03 11.96
C ARG A 229 5.46 -3.83 13.05
N LYS A 230 5.11 -5.12 13.18
CA LYS A 230 5.78 -6.06 14.10
C LYS A 230 7.12 -6.54 13.55
N ASP A 231 8.02 -6.97 14.44
CA ASP A 231 9.37 -7.43 14.10
C ASP A 231 9.42 -8.52 13.02
N ASN A 232 8.55 -9.53 13.11
CA ASN A 232 8.49 -10.60 12.10
C ASN A 232 8.08 -10.04 10.73
N ASN A 233 7.14 -9.11 10.72
CA ASN A 233 6.71 -8.46 9.49
C ASN A 233 7.77 -7.48 8.94
N ASP A 234 8.60 -6.86 9.79
CA ASP A 234 9.74 -6.03 9.36
C ASP A 234 10.80 -6.85 8.61
N LEU A 235 11.14 -8.05 9.10
CA LEU A 235 12.05 -8.96 8.39
C LEU A 235 11.47 -9.37 7.04
N LEU A 236 10.21 -9.79 7.00
CA LEU A 236 9.55 -10.19 5.77
C LEU A 236 9.54 -9.03 4.75
N TYR A 237 9.12 -7.85 5.18
CA TYR A 237 9.14 -6.64 4.35
C TYR A 237 10.51 -6.34 3.73
N ARG A 238 11.60 -6.44 4.52
CA ARG A 238 12.93 -6.01 4.07
C ARG A 238 13.58 -6.98 3.09
N TYR A 239 13.33 -8.27 3.26
CA TYR A 239 14.15 -9.31 2.64
C TYR A 239 13.38 -10.26 1.72
N VAL A 240 12.06 -10.11 1.65
CA VAL A 240 11.19 -11.03 0.91
C VAL A 240 10.35 -10.26 -0.10
N HIS A 241 10.18 -10.85 -1.28
CA HIS A 241 9.34 -10.29 -2.34
C HIS A 241 7.86 -10.31 -1.94
N ALA A 242 7.09 -9.33 -2.39
CA ALA A 242 5.66 -9.28 -2.15
C ALA A 242 4.91 -10.17 -3.16
N ASP A 243 4.06 -11.06 -2.65
CA ASP A 243 3.08 -11.81 -3.43
C ASP A 243 1.86 -12.19 -2.58
N LYS A 244 0.86 -12.83 -3.19
CA LYS A 244 -0.39 -13.23 -2.53
C LYS A 244 -0.19 -14.22 -1.36
N TYR A 245 0.82 -15.07 -1.41
CA TYR A 245 1.09 -16.04 -0.35
C TYR A 245 1.72 -15.34 0.85
N LEU A 246 2.75 -14.52 0.61
CA LEU A 246 3.32 -13.68 1.66
C LEU A 246 2.28 -12.73 2.24
N GLN A 247 1.41 -12.13 1.42
CA GLN A 247 0.34 -11.23 1.85
C GLN A 247 -0.56 -11.91 2.89
N ASN A 248 -1.11 -13.08 2.55
CA ASN A 248 -2.03 -13.82 3.41
C ASN A 248 -1.33 -14.36 4.65
N LEU A 249 -0.12 -14.91 4.51
CA LEU A 249 0.67 -15.38 5.64
C LEU A 249 1.07 -14.25 6.59
N SER A 250 1.53 -13.12 6.06
CA SER A 250 1.92 -11.93 6.83
C SER A 250 0.75 -11.35 7.59
N TRP A 251 -0.43 -11.25 6.96
CA TRP A 251 -1.67 -10.87 7.63
C TRP A 251 -2.00 -11.84 8.77
N HIS A 252 -1.85 -13.15 8.55
CA HIS A 252 -2.19 -14.15 9.55
C HIS A 252 -1.21 -14.12 10.74
N ILE A 253 0.10 -14.13 10.50
CA ILE A 253 1.16 -13.99 11.53
C ILE A 253 0.98 -12.71 12.34
N TYR A 254 0.58 -11.62 11.68
CA TYR A 254 0.34 -10.37 12.38
C TYR A 254 -0.75 -10.50 13.43
N ASN A 255 -1.79 -11.28 13.14
CA ASN A 255 -3.04 -11.21 13.87
C ASN A 255 -3.33 -12.41 14.76
N GLU A 256 -2.79 -13.59 14.45
CA GLU A 256 -3.02 -14.78 15.24
C GLU A 256 -2.07 -14.87 16.44
N ARG A 257 -2.49 -15.64 17.43
CA ARG A 257 -1.65 -16.00 18.57
C ARG A 257 -0.70 -17.14 18.16
N SER A 258 0.47 -17.20 18.80
CA SER A 258 1.54 -18.15 18.51
C SER A 258 1.18 -19.63 18.74
N ASP A 259 -0.01 -19.93 19.26
CA ASP A 259 -0.54 -21.28 19.47
C ASP A 259 -1.28 -21.84 18.25
N ILE A 260 -1.62 -21.00 17.27
CA ILE A 260 -2.27 -21.41 16.02
C ILE A 260 -1.24 -21.61 14.90
N VAL A 261 -0.21 -20.77 14.89
CA VAL A 261 0.87 -20.81 13.89
C VAL A 261 2.22 -20.80 14.57
N ASP A 262 3.09 -21.74 14.19
CA ASP A 262 4.47 -21.80 14.66
C ASP A 262 5.31 -20.74 13.92
N ILE A 263 5.30 -19.53 14.48
CA ILE A 263 6.03 -18.38 13.95
C ILE A 263 7.53 -18.66 13.94
N ASP A 264 8.07 -19.37 14.92
CA ASP A 264 9.50 -19.67 15.01
C ASP A 264 9.93 -20.62 13.89
N PHE A 265 9.12 -21.64 13.59
CA PHE A 265 9.32 -22.52 12.44
C PHE A 265 9.32 -21.73 11.12
N ILE A 266 8.31 -20.86 10.91
CA ILE A 266 8.22 -20.04 9.71
C ILE A 266 9.45 -19.15 9.55
N MET A 267 9.79 -18.39 10.59
CA MET A 267 10.89 -17.44 10.54
C MET A 267 12.25 -18.14 10.39
N SER A 268 12.40 -19.35 10.96
CA SER A 268 13.59 -20.18 10.76
C SER A 268 13.70 -20.67 9.33
N GLY A 269 12.58 -21.12 8.72
CA GLY A 269 12.53 -21.50 7.30
C GLY A 269 12.90 -20.34 6.37
N VAL A 270 12.30 -19.16 6.59
CA VAL A 270 12.63 -17.93 5.84
C VAL A 270 14.12 -17.61 5.94
N LYS A 271 14.67 -17.60 7.16
CA LYS A 271 16.11 -17.31 7.37
C LYS A 271 16.99 -18.32 6.65
N SER A 272 16.67 -19.62 6.73
CA SER A 272 17.41 -20.67 6.04
C SER A 272 17.50 -20.41 4.54
N ILE A 273 16.36 -20.17 3.89
CA ILE A 273 16.28 -19.90 2.44
C ILE A 273 17.05 -18.62 2.06
N LEU A 274 16.96 -17.57 2.89
CA LEU A 274 17.69 -16.32 2.64
C LEU A 274 19.21 -16.52 2.70
N THR A 275 19.69 -17.29 3.68
CA THR A 275 21.13 -17.51 3.93
C THR A 275 21.79 -18.54 3.02
N GLU A 276 21.02 -19.44 2.42
CA GLU A 276 21.54 -20.44 1.49
C GLU A 276 22.11 -19.75 0.24
N PHE A 277 23.29 -20.18 -0.21
CA PHE A 277 23.88 -19.65 -1.44
C PHE A 277 23.10 -20.19 -2.64
N ASP A 278 22.70 -19.28 -3.53
CA ASP A 278 22.03 -19.60 -4.78
C ASP A 278 22.63 -18.73 -5.87
N GLU A 279 23.01 -19.33 -7.00
CA GLU A 279 23.57 -18.62 -8.15
C GLU A 279 22.50 -17.75 -8.85
N SER A 280 21.22 -18.01 -8.60
CA SER A 280 20.09 -17.32 -9.23
C SER A 280 19.12 -16.72 -8.19
N PRO A 281 19.02 -15.38 -8.11
CA PRO A 281 18.00 -14.70 -7.29
C PRO A 281 16.55 -15.12 -7.63
N VAL A 282 16.31 -15.50 -8.88
CA VAL A 282 15.00 -16.00 -9.33
C VAL A 282 14.71 -17.37 -8.73
N HIS A 283 15.70 -18.27 -8.69
CA HIS A 283 15.50 -19.59 -8.10
C HIS A 283 15.21 -19.50 -6.59
N LYS A 284 15.96 -18.66 -5.87
CA LYS A 284 15.71 -18.36 -4.45
C LYS A 284 14.31 -17.79 -4.21
N ARG A 285 13.83 -16.91 -5.09
CA ARG A 285 12.45 -16.40 -5.05
C ARG A 285 11.44 -17.54 -5.16
N GLU A 286 11.60 -18.44 -6.14
CA GLU A 286 10.68 -19.56 -6.34
C GLU A 286 10.64 -20.53 -5.15
N ILE A 287 11.80 -20.81 -4.54
CA ILE A 287 11.88 -21.61 -3.31
C ILE A 287 11.08 -20.93 -2.18
N MET A 288 11.31 -19.63 -1.98
CA MET A 288 10.62 -18.85 -0.95
C MET A 288 9.10 -18.81 -1.17
N ARG A 289 8.67 -18.59 -2.41
CA ARG A 289 7.25 -18.59 -2.79
C ARG A 289 6.60 -19.96 -2.59
N THR A 290 7.28 -21.03 -3.00
CA THR A 290 6.83 -22.42 -2.77
C THR A 290 6.69 -22.70 -1.28
N PHE A 291 7.63 -22.23 -0.46
CA PHE A 291 7.57 -22.35 0.99
C PHE A 291 6.36 -21.61 1.58
N PHE A 292 6.08 -20.38 1.17
CA PHE A 292 4.88 -19.67 1.64
C PHE A 292 3.58 -20.28 1.17
N LYS A 293 3.52 -20.80 -0.06
CA LYS A 293 2.37 -21.55 -0.55
C LYS A 293 2.10 -22.77 0.34
N PHE A 294 3.13 -23.58 0.61
CA PHE A 294 3.04 -24.70 1.53
C PHE A 294 2.52 -24.27 2.92
N LEU A 295 3.05 -23.18 3.49
CA LEU A 295 2.58 -22.68 4.79
C LEU A 295 1.12 -22.21 4.75
N CYS A 296 0.70 -21.57 3.66
CA CYS A 296 -0.70 -21.15 3.50
C CYS A 296 -1.64 -22.35 3.44
N GLU A 297 -1.24 -23.44 2.79
CA GLU A 297 -2.01 -24.68 2.69
C GLU A 297 -2.03 -25.44 4.03
N GLU A 298 -0.88 -25.57 4.68
CA GLU A 298 -0.72 -26.27 5.97
C GLU A 298 -1.54 -25.63 7.09
N TYR A 299 -1.57 -24.29 7.14
CA TYR A 299 -2.32 -23.54 8.15
C TYR A 299 -3.74 -23.13 7.71
N ASP A 300 -4.22 -23.64 6.56
CA ASP A 300 -5.55 -23.33 6.02
C ASP A 300 -5.82 -21.81 5.88
N ILE A 301 -4.80 -21.04 5.48
CA ILE A 301 -4.84 -19.58 5.40
C ILE A 301 -5.35 -19.12 4.03
N TYR A 302 -4.83 -19.72 2.96
CA TYR A 302 -5.14 -19.32 1.59
C TYR A 302 -4.93 -20.49 0.64
N HIS A 303 -5.95 -20.76 -0.18
CA HIS A 303 -5.93 -21.79 -1.20
C HIS A 303 -6.07 -21.14 -2.57
N GLU A 304 -5.18 -21.48 -3.48
CA GLU A 304 -5.29 -21.05 -4.86
C GLU A 304 -6.41 -21.84 -5.53
N GLU A 305 -7.45 -21.13 -5.95
CA GLU A 305 -8.49 -21.72 -6.78
C GLU A 305 -8.01 -21.70 -8.23
N ASN A 306 -8.03 -22.85 -8.90
CA ASN A 306 -7.75 -22.97 -10.34
C ASN A 306 -8.91 -22.39 -11.16
N ILE A 307 -9.13 -21.08 -11.03
CA ILE A 307 -10.12 -20.31 -11.78
C ILE A 307 -9.63 -20.09 -13.23
N TYR A 308 -8.35 -20.37 -13.52
CA TYR A 308 -7.66 -20.00 -14.76
C TYR A 308 -7.11 -21.18 -15.56
N SER A 309 -6.92 -20.95 -16.86
CA SER A 309 -6.23 -21.88 -17.77
C SER A 309 -4.71 -21.63 -17.88
N VAL A 310 -4.20 -20.56 -17.26
CA VAL A 310 -2.79 -20.10 -17.29
C VAL A 310 -2.42 -19.67 -15.87
N SER A 311 -1.24 -20.08 -15.37
CA SER A 311 -0.81 -19.75 -14.00
C SER A 311 -0.11 -18.38 -13.90
N GLU A 312 -0.09 -17.79 -12.70
CA GLU A 312 0.70 -16.57 -12.43
C GLU A 312 2.19 -16.78 -12.76
N ASP A 313 2.72 -17.97 -12.44
CA ASP A 313 4.13 -18.28 -12.70
C ASP A 313 4.41 -18.36 -14.21
N GLU A 314 3.46 -18.84 -15.01
CA GLU A 314 3.55 -18.82 -16.47
C GLU A 314 3.58 -17.39 -17.02
N ILE A 315 2.75 -16.49 -16.46
CA ILE A 315 2.71 -15.07 -16.81
C ILE A 315 4.05 -14.37 -16.48
N ILE A 316 4.56 -14.55 -15.26
CA ILE A 316 5.80 -13.92 -14.80
C ILE A 316 6.99 -14.41 -15.64
N ASN A 317 7.06 -15.71 -15.91
CA ASN A 317 8.17 -16.30 -16.66
C ASN A 317 8.17 -15.93 -18.15
N THR A 318 6.98 -15.70 -18.74
CA THR A 318 6.85 -15.34 -20.16
C THR A 318 6.95 -13.83 -20.43
N THR A 319 6.87 -13.00 -19.39
CA THR A 319 6.92 -11.54 -19.50
C THR A 319 8.25 -10.99 -18.98
N SER A 320 9.18 -10.68 -19.89
CA SER A 320 10.56 -10.29 -19.55
C SER A 320 10.67 -9.07 -18.61
N SER A 321 9.72 -8.13 -18.69
CA SER A 321 9.66 -6.96 -17.80
C SER A 321 9.18 -7.30 -16.38
N LEU A 322 8.27 -8.26 -16.22
CA LEU A 322 7.81 -8.72 -14.90
C LEU A 322 8.89 -9.55 -14.22
N ASN A 323 9.63 -10.36 -14.97
CA ASN A 323 10.75 -11.16 -14.46
C ASN A 323 11.87 -10.28 -13.84
N ALA A 324 12.14 -9.12 -14.47
CA ALA A 324 13.10 -8.14 -13.96
C ALA A 324 12.61 -7.40 -12.70
N ILE A 325 11.29 -7.17 -12.56
CA ILE A 325 10.68 -6.52 -11.39
C ILE A 325 10.54 -7.51 -10.23
N SER A 326 10.15 -8.76 -10.50
CA SER A 326 9.97 -9.81 -9.50
C SER A 326 11.28 -10.28 -8.86
N SER A 327 12.41 -10.11 -9.54
CA SER A 327 13.75 -10.49 -9.04
C SER A 327 14.40 -9.42 -8.15
N GLN A 328 13.79 -8.25 -8.02
CA GLN A 328 14.26 -7.18 -7.14
C GLN A 328 13.50 -7.29 -5.80
N PRO A 329 14.17 -7.35 -4.62
CA PRO A 329 13.50 -6.98 -3.40
C PRO A 329 12.93 -5.57 -3.64
N TYR A 330 11.68 -5.33 -3.23
CA TYR A 330 10.82 -4.17 -3.53
C TYR A 330 11.46 -2.78 -3.26
N HIS A 331 12.71 -2.76 -2.83
CA HIS A 331 13.49 -1.64 -2.32
C HIS A 331 14.78 -1.31 -3.06
N PHE A 332 15.25 -2.02 -4.09
CA PHE A 332 16.52 -1.58 -4.71
C PHE A 332 16.42 -0.18 -5.34
N HIS A 333 15.24 0.24 -5.82
CA HIS A 333 15.04 1.59 -6.37
C HIS A 333 14.66 2.65 -5.33
N ASN A 334 13.85 2.33 -4.31
CA ASN A 334 13.41 3.32 -3.31
C ASN A 334 14.33 3.38 -2.07
N TRP A 335 14.85 2.26 -1.56
CA TRP A 335 15.70 2.28 -0.35
C TRP A 335 17.09 2.88 -0.61
N VAL A 336 17.68 2.64 -1.79
CA VAL A 336 18.96 3.26 -2.18
C VAL A 336 18.82 4.78 -2.33
N LYS A 337 17.66 5.26 -2.80
CA LYS A 337 17.38 6.70 -3.00
C LYS A 337 17.22 7.48 -1.69
N TYR A 338 16.70 6.84 -0.62
CA TYR A 338 16.36 7.53 0.62
C TYR A 338 17.31 7.33 1.82
N ASN A 339 18.21 6.33 1.81
CA ASN A 339 18.98 5.97 3.01
C ASN A 339 20.52 5.99 2.90
N ASN A 340 21.12 6.66 1.90
CA ASN A 340 22.60 6.77 1.77
C ASN A 340 23.33 5.42 1.98
N ALA A 341 23.02 4.45 1.11
CA ALA A 341 23.46 3.05 1.19
C ALA A 341 24.98 2.81 0.97
N GLU A 342 25.84 3.83 1.08
CA GLU A 342 27.29 3.64 1.01
C GLU A 342 27.84 2.88 2.24
N ARG A 343 27.16 3.01 3.39
CA ARG A 343 27.58 2.37 4.65
C ARG A 343 27.21 0.88 4.74
N MET A 344 26.08 0.46 4.15
CA MET A 344 25.63 -0.94 4.21
C MET A 344 26.34 -1.82 3.16
N LEU A 345 26.67 -1.27 1.99
CA LEU A 345 27.54 -1.92 1.01
C LEU A 345 28.93 -2.23 1.60
N LYS A 346 29.48 -1.34 2.44
CA LYS A 346 30.70 -1.64 3.20
C LYS A 346 30.53 -2.79 4.19
N SER A 347 29.42 -2.83 4.93
CA SER A 347 29.20 -3.91 5.93
C SER A 347 29.05 -5.31 5.31
N LEU A 348 28.48 -5.41 4.11
CA LEU A 348 28.36 -6.69 3.40
C LEU A 348 29.71 -7.16 2.83
N VAL A 349 30.60 -6.23 2.48
CA VAL A 349 31.98 -6.55 2.05
C VAL A 349 32.86 -6.90 3.24
N GLU A 350 32.71 -6.23 4.38
CA GLU A 350 33.46 -6.50 5.62
C GLU A 350 33.01 -7.80 6.32
N MET A 351 31.77 -8.27 6.09
CA MET A 351 31.31 -9.58 6.56
C MET A 351 31.71 -10.74 5.64
N ALA A 352 32.16 -10.44 4.42
CA ALA A 352 32.60 -11.42 3.42
C ALA A 352 34.14 -11.55 3.34
N SER A 353 34.86 -10.88 4.23
CA SER A 353 36.31 -10.96 4.46
C SER A 353 36.59 -11.39 5.89
#